data_AF-A0A1E4ATD8-F1
#
_entry.id   AF-A0A1E4ATD8-F1
#
_cell.length_a   1.000
_cell.length_b   1.000
_cell.length_c   1.000
_cell.angle_alpha   90.00
_cell.angle_beta   90.00
_cell.angle_gamma   90.00
#
_symmetry.space_group_name_H-M   'P 1'
#
loop_
_entity.id
_entity.type
_entity.pdbx_description
1 polymer ?
#
loop_
_entity_poly.entity_id
_entity_poly.type
_entity_poly.pdbx_seq_one_letter_code
_entity_poly.pdbx_strand_id
1 'polypeptide(L)'
;MNFDLSEEQQMFVASLERFAAPIDVEARRRLRLSPAGYDRARWQELAEMGLIALAASEGAGGMGGTPVDLAVVAEALGKANAPDPLIELGILPALLLERGGAPAEVLESVLAGSEIATLAWAERSQRYSLAAKGMKAESGVAGVSLTGEKTFVMGAALADLFIVTADLDGATRAFVVERDAPGVDVRAYRLTDGSIAGEVKLTRALAAHQLTLDEAALAVVIADLRLYAAAEMVGLGQRLLDDTLAYVKEREQFGVAIGSFQALQHRLVDCYARIEQSRSMLYRAALSDRSDAAKWQRAAAGAKAFISDNADAIAREAVQMHGGMGITDELAIGHAMKRVMVLARLFGDADTVMAEYAIAA
;
A
#
# COMPACT_ATOMS: atom_id res chain seq x y z
N MET A 1 23.47 8.93 -14.19
CA MET A 1 22.25 8.10 -14.10
C MET A 1 21.16 8.89 -14.78
N ASN A 2 20.47 8.28 -15.74
CA ASN A 2 19.26 8.84 -16.31
C ASN A 2 18.08 8.24 -15.51
N PHE A 3 17.25 9.08 -14.90
CA PHE A 3 16.06 8.67 -14.16
C PHE A 3 14.77 8.91 -14.96
N ASP A 4 14.90 9.35 -16.22
CA ASP A 4 13.78 9.60 -17.10
C ASP A 4 13.06 8.29 -17.43
N LEU A 5 11.73 8.34 -17.41
CA LEU A 5 10.88 7.24 -17.83
C LEU A 5 11.00 7.02 -19.34
N SER A 6 10.94 5.76 -19.77
CA SER A 6 10.77 5.41 -21.19
C SER A 6 9.46 5.97 -21.75
N GLU A 7 9.35 6.10 -23.08
CA GLU A 7 8.10 6.57 -23.71
C GLU A 7 6.89 5.69 -23.35
N GLU A 8 7.09 4.37 -23.28
CA GLU A 8 6.05 3.41 -22.86
C GLU A 8 5.63 3.64 -21.40
N GLN A 9 6.60 3.82 -20.50
CA GLN A 9 6.32 4.16 -19.10
C GLN A 9 5.57 5.48 -18.98
N GLN A 10 5.94 6.50 -19.75
CA GLN A 10 5.26 7.80 -19.76
C GLN A 10 3.81 7.70 -20.26
N MET A 11 3.57 6.94 -21.33
CA MET A 11 2.21 6.71 -21.86
C MET A 11 1.33 5.94 -20.86
N PHE A 12 1.91 4.96 -20.17
CA PHE A 12 1.24 4.21 -19.12
C PHE A 12 0.87 5.10 -17.93
N VAL A 13 1.82 5.89 -17.43
CA VAL A 13 1.59 6.87 -16.36
C VAL A 13 0.54 7.88 -16.74
N ALA A 14 0.59 8.44 -17.96
CA ALA A 14 -0.41 9.40 -18.40
C ALA A 14 -1.82 8.80 -18.47
N SER A 15 -1.94 7.51 -18.79
CA SER A 15 -3.22 6.79 -18.78
C SER A 15 -3.70 6.53 -17.35
N LEU A 16 -2.80 6.14 -16.46
CA LEU A 16 -3.07 6.00 -15.03
C LEU A 16 -3.47 7.32 -14.38
N GLU A 17 -2.78 8.42 -14.64
CA GLU A 17 -3.11 9.76 -14.10
C GLU A 17 -4.50 10.21 -14.53
N ARG A 18 -4.93 9.87 -15.76
CA ARG A 18 -6.30 10.13 -16.23
C ARG A 18 -7.33 9.28 -15.50
N PHE A 19 -7.05 8.00 -15.27
CA PHE A 19 -7.94 7.08 -14.55
C PHE A 19 -8.05 7.41 -13.05
N ALA A 20 -6.90 7.69 -12.44
CA ALA A 20 -6.75 8.00 -11.03
C ALA A 20 -7.18 9.43 -10.69
N ALA A 21 -7.54 10.22 -11.71
CA ALA A 21 -7.89 11.63 -11.58
C ALA A 21 -8.73 11.91 -10.33
N PRO A 22 -8.45 13.01 -9.60
CA PRO A 22 -9.00 13.22 -8.28
C PRO A 22 -10.52 13.14 -8.29
N ILE A 23 -11.06 12.21 -7.52
CA ILE A 23 -12.50 12.16 -7.28
C ILE A 23 -12.89 13.33 -6.37
N ASP A 24 -14.07 13.90 -6.59
CA ASP A 24 -14.56 14.97 -5.74
C ASP A 24 -14.77 14.48 -4.28
N VAL A 25 -14.79 15.44 -3.36
CA VAL A 25 -14.89 15.18 -1.91
C VAL A 25 -16.16 14.39 -1.55
N GLU A 26 -17.26 14.61 -2.26
CA GLU A 26 -18.54 13.94 -1.99
C GLU A 26 -18.55 12.51 -2.55
N ALA A 27 -17.97 12.27 -3.72
CA ALA A 27 -17.74 10.94 -4.26
C ALA A 27 -16.85 10.12 -3.31
N ARG A 28 -15.76 10.71 -2.80
CA ARG A 28 -14.91 10.07 -1.78
C ARG A 28 -15.65 9.80 -0.48
N ARG A 29 -16.49 10.74 -0.02
CA ARG A 29 -17.33 10.53 1.16
C ARG A 29 -18.29 9.36 0.96
N ARG A 30 -18.95 9.26 -0.19
CA ARG A 30 -19.85 8.16 -0.53
C ARG A 30 -19.13 6.82 -0.57
N LEU A 31 -17.95 6.77 -1.19
CA LEU A 31 -17.12 5.57 -1.22
C LEU A 31 -16.75 5.12 0.21
N ARG A 32 -16.33 6.05 1.06
CA ARG A 32 -16.05 5.80 2.49
C ARG A 32 -17.27 5.39 3.30
N LEU A 33 -18.49 5.60 2.83
CA LEU A 33 -19.70 5.14 3.52
C LEU A 33 -20.18 3.79 2.98
N SER A 34 -19.64 3.31 1.86
CA SER A 34 -19.98 2.00 1.33
C SER A 34 -19.53 0.86 2.29
N PRO A 35 -20.27 -0.26 2.36
CA PRO A 35 -19.93 -1.38 3.23
C PRO A 35 -18.56 -2.00 2.92
N ALA A 36 -18.24 -2.16 1.63
CA ALA A 36 -16.97 -2.73 1.20
C ALA A 36 -15.84 -1.68 1.13
N GLY A 37 -16.17 -0.38 1.22
CA GLY A 37 -15.22 0.73 1.16
C GLY A 37 -14.62 0.99 -0.22
N TYR A 38 -15.05 0.25 -1.25
CA TYR A 38 -14.53 0.34 -2.61
C TYR A 38 -15.54 -0.22 -3.64
N ASP A 39 -15.39 0.18 -4.90
CA ASP A 39 -16.25 -0.25 -6.02
C ASP A 39 -15.53 -1.33 -6.85
N ARG A 40 -16.15 -2.51 -6.98
CA ARG A 40 -15.63 -3.62 -7.80
C ARG A 40 -15.60 -3.29 -9.30
N ALA A 41 -16.49 -2.43 -9.80
CA ALA A 41 -16.42 -2.01 -11.20
C ALA A 41 -15.13 -1.22 -11.47
N ARG A 42 -14.80 -0.27 -10.58
CA ARG A 42 -13.55 0.47 -10.64
C ARG A 42 -12.32 -0.43 -10.46
N TRP A 43 -12.43 -1.48 -9.63
CA TRP A 43 -11.38 -2.51 -9.53
C TRP A 43 -11.14 -3.21 -10.86
N GLN A 44 -12.21 -3.59 -11.56
CA GLN A 44 -12.10 -4.26 -12.86
C GLN A 44 -11.44 -3.34 -13.91
N GLU A 45 -11.77 -2.05 -13.93
CA GLU A 45 -11.12 -1.09 -14.81
C GLU A 45 -9.60 -0.99 -14.56
N LEU A 46 -9.15 -1.02 -13.29
CA LEU A 46 -7.71 -1.08 -12.96
C LEU A 46 -7.04 -2.34 -13.52
N ALA A 47 -7.71 -3.48 -13.40
CA ALA A 47 -7.21 -4.76 -13.87
C ALA A 47 -7.11 -4.79 -15.40
N GLU A 48 -8.12 -4.28 -16.11
CA GLU A 48 -8.16 -4.17 -17.58
C GLU A 48 -7.06 -3.24 -18.13
N MET A 49 -6.64 -2.25 -17.34
CA MET A 49 -5.47 -1.41 -17.67
C MET A 49 -4.12 -2.13 -17.50
N GLY A 50 -4.11 -3.36 -16.97
CA GLY A 50 -2.89 -4.15 -16.73
C GLY A 50 -2.13 -3.79 -15.45
N LEU A 51 -2.71 -2.97 -14.57
CA LEU A 51 -2.01 -2.45 -13.38
C LEU A 51 -1.69 -3.55 -12.35
N ILE A 52 -2.53 -4.57 -12.25
CA ILE A 52 -2.28 -5.74 -11.39
C ILE A 52 -1.28 -6.69 -12.08
N ALA A 53 -1.48 -6.94 -13.38
CA ALA A 53 -0.61 -7.78 -14.20
C ALA A 53 0.84 -7.30 -14.23
N LEU A 54 1.08 -5.99 -14.05
CA LEU A 54 2.40 -5.40 -13.94
C LEU A 54 3.25 -6.00 -12.80
N ALA A 55 2.61 -6.52 -11.75
CA ALA A 55 3.31 -7.07 -10.59
C ALA A 55 3.84 -8.50 -10.79
N ALA A 56 3.37 -9.22 -11.81
CA ALA A 56 3.78 -10.60 -12.08
C ALA A 56 4.64 -10.71 -13.34
N SER A 57 5.49 -11.74 -13.44
CA SER A 57 6.31 -11.97 -14.64
C SER A 57 5.48 -12.36 -15.87
N GLU A 58 6.00 -12.10 -17.06
CA GLU A 58 5.39 -12.56 -18.32
C GLU A 58 5.17 -14.08 -18.35
N GLY A 59 6.11 -14.85 -17.78
CA GLY A 59 6.00 -16.31 -17.69
C GLY A 59 4.87 -16.80 -16.77
N ALA A 60 4.42 -15.94 -15.86
CA ALA A 60 3.29 -16.19 -14.96
C ALA A 60 1.99 -15.51 -15.44
N GLY A 61 1.95 -15.02 -16.69
CA GLY A 61 0.78 -14.35 -17.26
C GLY A 61 0.69 -12.84 -16.94
N GLY A 62 1.71 -12.26 -16.33
CA GLY A 62 1.82 -10.82 -16.06
C GLY A 62 2.55 -10.03 -17.15
N MET A 63 3.01 -8.82 -16.80
CA MET A 63 3.72 -7.90 -17.70
C MET A 63 5.18 -7.65 -17.30
N GLY A 64 5.66 -8.26 -16.21
CA GLY A 64 7.07 -8.21 -15.81
C GLY A 64 7.58 -6.83 -15.38
N GLY A 65 6.74 -6.02 -14.75
CA GLY A 65 7.11 -4.69 -14.29
C GLY A 65 8.28 -4.70 -13.32
N THR A 66 9.21 -3.77 -13.51
CA THR A 66 10.33 -3.56 -12.60
C THR A 66 9.86 -2.86 -11.31
N PRO A 67 10.67 -2.88 -10.24
CA PRO A 67 10.38 -2.07 -9.05
C PRO A 67 10.22 -0.58 -9.33
N VAL A 68 10.90 -0.06 -10.37
CA VAL A 68 10.75 1.32 -10.80
C VAL A 68 9.36 1.53 -11.40
N ASP A 69 8.91 0.65 -12.29
CA ASP A 69 7.57 0.73 -12.89
C ASP A 69 6.47 0.76 -11.82
N LEU A 70 6.54 -0.15 -10.86
CA LEU A 70 5.57 -0.24 -9.76
C LEU A 70 5.66 0.97 -8.81
N ALA A 71 6.85 1.52 -8.57
CA ALA A 71 7.01 2.74 -7.77
C ALA A 71 6.40 3.96 -8.49
N VAL A 72 6.58 4.07 -9.80
CA VAL A 72 6.01 5.15 -10.61
C VAL A 72 4.47 5.08 -10.60
N VAL A 73 3.90 3.87 -10.71
CA VAL A 73 2.45 3.65 -10.56
C VAL A 73 1.95 4.10 -9.19
N ALA A 74 2.63 3.69 -8.13
CA ALA A 74 2.27 4.08 -6.77
C ALA A 74 2.39 5.59 -6.54
N GLU A 75 3.44 6.25 -7.04
CA GLU A 75 3.60 7.71 -6.98
C GLU A 75 2.45 8.43 -7.71
N ALA A 76 2.05 7.95 -8.89
CA ALA A 76 0.92 8.51 -9.65
C ALA A 76 -0.41 8.37 -8.89
N LEU A 77 -0.69 7.20 -8.29
CA LEU A 77 -1.88 6.99 -7.45
C LEU A 77 -1.88 7.95 -6.24
N GLY A 78 -0.73 8.10 -5.59
CA GLY A 78 -0.57 9.02 -4.47
C GLY A 78 -0.81 10.47 -4.85
N LYS A 79 -0.25 10.93 -5.98
CA LYS A 79 -0.41 12.29 -6.51
C LYS A 79 -1.85 12.60 -6.86
N ALA A 80 -2.57 11.61 -7.39
CA ALA A 80 -3.98 11.77 -7.65
C ALA A 80 -4.85 11.73 -6.37
N ASN A 81 -4.25 11.30 -5.24
CA ASN A 81 -4.96 10.90 -4.03
C ASN A 81 -6.08 9.94 -4.43
N ALA A 82 -5.70 8.85 -5.08
CA ALA A 82 -6.62 7.85 -5.58
C ALA A 82 -7.17 7.00 -4.41
N PRO A 83 -8.44 6.55 -4.44
CA PRO A 83 -8.97 5.63 -3.41
C PRO A 83 -8.59 4.16 -3.65
N ASP A 84 -7.88 3.89 -4.74
CA ASP A 84 -7.60 2.57 -5.29
C ASP A 84 -6.60 1.77 -4.42
N PRO A 85 -7.00 0.64 -3.80
CA PRO A 85 -6.14 -0.17 -2.93
C PRO A 85 -5.23 -1.12 -3.73
N LEU A 86 -4.63 -0.61 -4.81
CA LEU A 86 -3.87 -1.40 -5.78
C LEU A 86 -2.64 -2.07 -5.14
N ILE A 87 -1.95 -1.36 -4.24
CA ILE A 87 -0.74 -1.85 -3.58
C ILE A 87 -1.10 -3.04 -2.66
N GLU A 88 -2.14 -2.88 -1.85
CA GLU A 88 -2.52 -3.85 -0.82
C GLU A 88 -3.28 -5.06 -1.38
N LEU A 89 -4.11 -4.88 -2.40
CA LEU A 89 -5.03 -5.92 -2.91
C LEU A 89 -4.69 -6.43 -4.32
N GLY A 90 -3.79 -5.76 -5.04
CA GLY A 90 -3.38 -6.14 -6.39
C GLY A 90 -1.93 -6.59 -6.43
N ILE A 91 -1.02 -5.65 -6.19
CA ILE A 91 0.43 -5.87 -6.27
C ILE A 91 0.89 -6.87 -5.21
N LEU A 92 0.51 -6.68 -3.93
CA LEU A 92 0.92 -7.57 -2.85
C LEU A 92 0.47 -9.02 -3.09
N PRO A 93 -0.82 -9.32 -3.34
CA PRO A 93 -1.24 -10.69 -3.56
C PRO A 93 -0.64 -11.31 -4.82
N ALA A 94 -0.53 -10.58 -5.93
CA ALA A 94 0.11 -11.09 -7.15
C ALA A 94 1.55 -11.55 -6.88
N LEU A 95 2.35 -10.73 -6.19
CA LEU A 95 3.73 -11.07 -5.80
C LEU A 95 3.79 -12.29 -4.88
N LEU A 96 2.87 -12.40 -3.92
CA LEU A 96 2.80 -13.53 -2.99
C LEU A 96 2.40 -14.83 -3.70
N LEU A 97 1.39 -14.78 -4.57
CA LEU A 97 0.89 -15.94 -5.28
C LEU A 97 1.93 -16.47 -6.27
N GLU A 98 2.54 -15.59 -7.06
CA GLU A 98 3.61 -15.98 -7.99
C GLU A 98 4.82 -16.58 -7.25
N ARG A 99 5.39 -15.86 -6.27
CA ARG A 99 6.57 -16.36 -5.53
C ARG A 99 6.26 -17.57 -4.66
N GLY A 100 5.02 -17.68 -4.21
CA GLY A 100 4.53 -18.81 -3.44
C GLY A 100 4.20 -20.03 -4.27
N GLY A 101 4.27 -19.95 -5.61
CA GLY A 101 3.95 -21.06 -6.49
C GLY A 101 2.47 -21.47 -6.39
N ALA A 102 1.57 -20.49 -6.30
CA ALA A 102 0.14 -20.75 -6.38
C ALA A 102 -0.22 -21.42 -7.73
N PRO A 103 -1.33 -22.17 -7.80
CA PRO A 103 -1.85 -22.66 -9.08
C PRO A 103 -2.06 -21.52 -10.07
N ALA A 104 -1.84 -21.80 -11.35
CA ALA A 104 -1.94 -20.80 -12.41
C ALA A 104 -3.34 -20.15 -12.42
N GLU A 105 -4.41 -20.93 -12.26
CA GLU A 105 -5.77 -20.38 -12.24
C GLU A 105 -6.01 -19.34 -11.14
N VAL A 106 -5.40 -19.50 -9.96
CA VAL A 106 -5.54 -18.59 -8.81
C VAL A 106 -4.77 -17.29 -9.05
N LEU A 107 -3.58 -17.39 -9.66
CA LEU A 107 -2.83 -16.20 -10.02
C LEU A 107 -3.55 -15.45 -11.16
N GLU A 108 -3.96 -16.15 -12.21
CA GLU A 108 -4.65 -15.58 -13.37
C GLU A 108 -5.94 -14.85 -12.95
N SER A 109 -6.74 -15.43 -12.04
CA SER A 109 -7.97 -14.80 -11.57
C SER A 109 -7.73 -13.49 -10.81
N VAL A 110 -6.63 -13.40 -10.05
CA VAL A 110 -6.19 -12.19 -9.36
C VAL A 110 -5.62 -11.17 -10.33
N LEU A 111 -4.78 -11.58 -11.29
CA LEU A 111 -4.23 -10.68 -12.31
C LEU A 111 -5.33 -10.08 -13.20
N ALA A 112 -6.36 -10.87 -13.52
CA ALA A 112 -7.53 -10.42 -14.27
C ALA A 112 -8.50 -9.54 -13.46
N GLY A 113 -8.31 -9.42 -12.14
CA GLY A 113 -9.17 -8.65 -11.24
C GLY A 113 -10.51 -9.32 -10.91
N SER A 114 -10.76 -10.53 -11.41
CA SER A 114 -12.00 -11.27 -11.14
C SER A 114 -12.10 -11.77 -9.70
N GLU A 115 -10.96 -12.06 -9.08
CA GLU A 115 -10.86 -12.33 -7.65
C GLU A 115 -9.98 -11.27 -6.97
N ILE A 116 -10.41 -10.78 -5.82
CA ILE A 116 -9.63 -9.88 -4.98
C ILE A 116 -8.95 -10.71 -3.89
N ALA A 117 -7.64 -10.66 -3.78
CA ALA A 117 -6.91 -11.33 -2.72
C ALA A 117 -6.36 -10.33 -1.69
N THR A 118 -6.10 -10.80 -0.47
CA THR A 118 -5.42 -9.99 0.55
C THR A 118 -4.55 -10.82 1.49
N LEU A 119 -3.50 -10.21 2.05
CA LEU A 119 -2.62 -10.85 3.03
C LEU A 119 -3.17 -10.68 4.46
N ALA A 120 -3.44 -11.80 5.11
CA ALA A 120 -3.80 -11.90 6.53
C ALA A 120 -2.60 -12.39 7.35
N TRP A 121 -1.74 -11.45 7.78
CA TRP A 121 -0.48 -11.75 8.44
C TRP A 121 -0.44 -11.31 9.92
N ALA A 122 -0.98 -10.13 10.22
CA ALA A 122 -0.83 -9.49 11.51
C ALA A 122 -1.67 -10.17 12.61
N GLU A 123 -1.05 -10.31 13.78
CA GLU A 123 -1.65 -10.91 14.98
C GLU A 123 -1.62 -9.91 16.14
N ARG A 124 -2.60 -10.01 17.05
CA ARG A 124 -2.64 -9.18 18.26
C ARG A 124 -1.36 -9.38 19.09
N SER A 125 -0.88 -8.29 19.69
CA SER A 125 0.34 -8.28 20.52
C SER A 125 1.62 -8.69 19.79
N GLN A 126 1.63 -8.68 18.45
CA GLN A 126 2.80 -9.00 17.63
C GLN A 126 3.01 -7.93 16.56
N ARG A 127 3.37 -6.73 17.03
CA ARG A 127 3.52 -5.56 16.17
C ARG A 127 4.58 -5.81 15.09
N TYR A 128 4.16 -5.75 13.84
CA TYR A 128 5.00 -5.89 12.64
C TYR A 128 5.77 -7.21 12.49
N SER A 129 5.49 -8.23 13.31
CA SER A 129 6.13 -9.53 13.16
C SER A 129 5.48 -10.32 12.02
N LEU A 130 6.31 -10.87 11.12
CA LEU A 130 5.85 -11.79 10.08
C LEU A 130 5.70 -13.22 10.59
N ALA A 131 6.27 -13.51 11.76
CA ALA A 131 6.15 -14.82 12.39
C ALA A 131 4.71 -15.08 12.84
N ALA A 132 4.10 -16.17 12.36
CA ALA A 132 2.80 -16.61 12.84
C ALA A 132 2.96 -17.34 14.18
N LYS A 133 2.12 -17.02 15.17
CA LYS A 133 2.12 -17.75 16.46
C LYS A 133 0.73 -18.15 16.91
N GLY A 134 -0.24 -17.24 16.78
CA GLY A 134 -1.63 -17.41 17.18
C GLY A 134 -2.50 -18.08 16.13
N MET A 135 -2.23 -17.87 14.84
CA MET A 135 -2.85 -18.64 13.76
C MET A 135 -2.12 -19.98 13.59
N LYS A 136 -2.80 -21.09 13.82
CA LYS A 136 -2.26 -22.45 13.72
C LYS A 136 -2.75 -23.16 12.47
N ALA A 137 -1.86 -23.90 11.83
CA ALA A 137 -2.16 -24.83 10.76
C ALA A 137 -1.93 -26.26 11.24
N GLU A 138 -2.88 -27.14 10.97
CA GLU A 138 -2.82 -28.56 11.32
C GLU A 138 -3.06 -29.41 10.07
N SER A 139 -2.08 -30.26 9.74
CA SER A 139 -2.21 -31.26 8.67
C SER A 139 -3.19 -32.36 9.07
N GLY A 140 -4.17 -32.62 8.23
CA GLY A 140 -5.17 -33.68 8.42
C GLY A 140 -5.46 -34.46 7.14
N VAL A 141 -6.35 -35.44 7.25
CA VAL A 141 -6.72 -36.32 6.12
C VAL A 141 -7.35 -35.53 4.97
N ALA A 142 -8.12 -34.48 5.28
CA ALA A 142 -8.80 -33.64 4.29
C ALA A 142 -7.94 -32.47 3.77
N GLY A 143 -6.66 -32.39 4.17
CA GLY A 143 -5.78 -31.25 3.89
C GLY A 143 -5.39 -30.50 5.16
N VAL A 144 -4.86 -29.28 4.98
CA VAL A 144 -4.42 -28.43 6.10
C VAL A 144 -5.59 -27.57 6.57
N SER A 145 -5.90 -27.63 7.87
CA SER A 145 -6.92 -26.79 8.50
C SER A 145 -6.29 -25.68 9.33
N LEU A 146 -6.87 -24.49 9.29
CA LEU A 146 -6.39 -23.30 9.98
C LEU A 146 -7.34 -22.92 11.12
N THR A 147 -6.76 -22.59 12.27
CA THR A 147 -7.50 -22.10 13.44
C THR A 147 -6.78 -20.94 14.10
N GLY A 148 -7.47 -19.82 14.30
CA GLY A 148 -6.93 -18.63 14.94
C GLY A 148 -7.54 -17.34 14.41
N GLU A 149 -6.90 -16.21 14.71
CA GLU A 149 -7.39 -14.88 14.35
C GLU A 149 -6.27 -14.02 13.76
N LYS A 150 -6.55 -13.37 12.63
CA LYS A 150 -5.75 -12.28 12.07
C LYS A 150 -6.48 -10.96 12.25
N THR A 151 -5.72 -9.88 12.42
CA THR A 151 -6.22 -8.52 12.56
C THR A 151 -5.58 -7.62 11.52
N PHE A 152 -6.15 -6.44 11.29
CA PHE A 152 -5.62 -5.47 10.33
C PHE A 152 -5.44 -6.06 8.91
N VAL A 153 -6.36 -6.94 8.51
CA VAL A 153 -6.38 -7.51 7.16
C VAL A 153 -6.95 -6.46 6.21
N MET A 154 -6.10 -5.81 5.43
CA MET A 154 -6.50 -4.75 4.50
C MET A 154 -7.51 -5.28 3.48
N GLY A 155 -8.57 -4.52 3.20
CA GLY A 155 -9.59 -4.91 2.22
C GLY A 155 -10.35 -6.20 2.55
N ALA A 156 -10.37 -6.67 3.80
CA ALA A 156 -11.01 -7.94 4.15
C ALA A 156 -12.49 -8.07 3.75
N ALA A 157 -13.21 -6.94 3.65
CA ALA A 157 -14.59 -6.94 3.17
C ALA A 157 -14.73 -7.17 1.66
N LEU A 158 -13.68 -6.84 0.89
CA LEU A 158 -13.63 -6.95 -0.57
C LEU A 158 -13.04 -8.28 -1.05
N ALA A 159 -12.12 -8.85 -0.27
CA ALA A 159 -11.35 -10.01 -0.68
C ALA A 159 -12.22 -11.24 -0.89
N ASP A 160 -12.01 -11.95 -2.00
CA ASP A 160 -12.52 -13.28 -2.29
C ASP A 160 -11.57 -14.37 -1.75
N LEU A 161 -10.27 -14.05 -1.68
CA LEU A 161 -9.22 -14.94 -1.20
C LEU A 161 -8.39 -14.30 -0.07
N PHE A 162 -8.11 -15.09 0.97
CA PHE A 162 -7.18 -14.73 2.04
C PHE A 162 -5.87 -15.52 1.89
N ILE A 163 -4.75 -14.80 1.76
CA ILE A 163 -3.40 -15.37 1.91
C ILE A 163 -3.05 -15.27 3.40
N VAL A 164 -3.16 -16.38 4.12
CA VAL A 164 -3.06 -16.42 5.58
C VAL A 164 -1.71 -16.97 6.00
N THR A 165 -0.95 -16.22 6.82
CA THR A 165 0.23 -16.79 7.48
C THR A 165 -0.19 -17.60 8.70
N ALA A 166 0.34 -18.80 8.86
CA ALA A 166 0.03 -19.67 9.99
C ALA A 166 1.28 -20.45 10.44
N ASP A 167 1.32 -20.78 11.72
CA ASP A 167 2.31 -21.66 12.32
C ASP A 167 1.95 -23.12 11.96
N LEU A 168 2.79 -23.76 11.16
CA LEU A 168 2.73 -25.18 10.86
C LEU A 168 4.00 -25.82 11.45
N ASP A 169 3.84 -26.67 12.46
CA ASP A 169 4.94 -27.39 13.12
C ASP A 169 6.07 -26.47 13.63
N GLY A 170 5.72 -25.29 14.17
CA GLY A 170 6.66 -24.32 14.73
C GLY A 170 7.30 -23.39 13.70
N ALA A 171 6.85 -23.41 12.44
CA ALA A 171 7.36 -22.56 11.38
C ALA A 171 6.24 -21.80 10.65
N THR A 172 6.49 -20.52 10.35
CA THR A 172 5.59 -19.70 9.55
C THR A 172 5.48 -20.23 8.12
N ARG A 173 4.25 -20.46 7.66
CA ARG A 173 3.89 -20.81 6.28
C ARG A 173 2.71 -19.95 5.82
N ALA A 174 2.49 -19.86 4.51
CA ALA A 174 1.35 -19.16 3.93
C ALA A 174 0.38 -20.11 3.24
N PHE A 175 -0.91 -19.82 3.34
CA PHE A 175 -2.01 -20.64 2.81
C PHE A 175 -3.04 -19.75 2.12
N VAL A 176 -3.63 -20.23 1.04
CA VAL A 176 -4.80 -19.59 0.42
C VAL A 176 -6.06 -20.19 1.04
N VAL A 177 -6.96 -19.33 1.51
CA VAL A 177 -8.26 -19.70 2.07
C VAL A 177 -9.33 -18.89 1.34
N GLU A 178 -10.33 -19.57 0.78
CA GLU A 178 -11.47 -18.92 0.15
C GLU A 178 -12.35 -18.23 1.20
N ARG A 179 -12.89 -17.06 0.89
CA ARG A 179 -13.72 -16.29 1.82
C ARG A 179 -14.94 -17.05 2.33
N ASP A 180 -15.57 -17.83 1.46
CA ASP A 180 -16.81 -18.54 1.79
C ASP A 180 -16.56 -19.98 2.28
N ALA A 181 -15.30 -20.35 2.53
CA ALA A 181 -14.97 -21.66 3.09
C ALA A 181 -15.60 -21.82 4.50
N PRO A 182 -16.10 -23.04 4.85
CA PRO A 182 -16.64 -23.29 6.18
C PRO A 182 -15.65 -22.95 7.29
N GLY A 183 -16.11 -22.21 8.30
CA GLY A 183 -15.28 -21.81 9.45
C GLY A 183 -14.55 -20.48 9.28
N VAL A 184 -14.75 -19.77 8.15
CA VAL A 184 -14.28 -18.39 7.96
C VAL A 184 -15.31 -17.40 8.50
N ASP A 185 -14.87 -16.48 9.37
CA ASP A 185 -15.66 -15.36 9.87
C ASP A 185 -14.87 -14.06 9.69
N VAL A 186 -15.52 -13.04 9.12
CA VAL A 186 -14.88 -11.77 8.74
C VAL A 186 -15.62 -10.61 9.37
N ARG A 187 -14.91 -9.85 10.20
CA ARG A 187 -15.42 -8.61 10.79
C ARG A 187 -14.66 -7.40 10.25
N ALA A 188 -15.27 -6.70 9.31
CA ALA A 188 -14.71 -5.48 8.74
C ALA A 188 -14.86 -4.28 9.68
N TYR A 189 -13.88 -3.37 9.61
CA TYR A 189 -13.89 -2.08 10.29
C TYR A 189 -13.14 -1.02 9.47
N ARG A 190 -13.42 0.24 9.75
CA ARG A 190 -12.91 1.37 8.99
C ARG A 190 -11.61 1.91 9.60
N LEU A 191 -10.65 2.22 8.75
CA LEU A 191 -9.42 2.91 9.12
C LEU A 191 -9.58 4.43 9.07
N THR A 192 -8.58 5.14 9.59
CA THR A 192 -8.59 6.62 9.69
C THR A 192 -8.75 7.32 8.34
N ASP A 193 -8.21 6.76 7.26
CA ASP A 193 -8.36 7.28 5.88
C ASP A 193 -9.69 6.91 5.20
N GLY A 194 -10.50 6.08 5.88
CA GLY A 194 -11.78 5.61 5.39
C GLY A 194 -11.73 4.28 4.63
N SER A 195 -10.52 3.76 4.36
CA SER A 195 -10.34 2.39 3.82
C SER A 195 -10.83 1.34 4.82
N ILE A 196 -11.01 0.11 4.34
CA ILE A 196 -11.50 -1.01 5.15
C ILE A 196 -10.35 -1.95 5.49
N ALA A 197 -10.28 -2.33 6.76
CA ALA A 197 -9.54 -3.49 7.22
C ALA A 197 -10.51 -4.47 7.91
N GLY A 198 -10.03 -5.63 8.35
CA GLY A 198 -10.86 -6.56 9.09
C GLY A 198 -10.11 -7.49 10.03
N GLU A 199 -10.89 -8.12 10.88
CA GLU A 199 -10.51 -9.31 11.62
C GLU A 199 -10.97 -10.53 10.83
N VAL A 200 -10.07 -11.49 10.62
CA VAL A 200 -10.37 -12.76 9.96
C VAL A 200 -10.15 -13.86 10.98
N LYS A 201 -11.24 -14.50 11.38
CA LYS A 201 -11.25 -15.62 12.31
C LYS A 201 -11.49 -16.91 11.54
N LEU A 202 -10.60 -17.88 11.76
CA LEU A 202 -10.68 -19.20 11.16
C LEU A 202 -10.93 -20.24 12.24
N THR A 203 -11.92 -21.11 12.02
CA THR A 203 -12.26 -22.22 12.92
C THR A 203 -12.23 -23.52 12.14
N ARG A 204 -11.05 -24.17 12.13
CA ARG A 204 -10.79 -25.37 11.32
C ARG A 204 -11.14 -25.18 9.83
N ALA A 205 -10.93 -23.96 9.32
CA ALA A 205 -11.15 -23.65 7.91
C ALA A 205 -10.10 -24.36 7.06
N LEU A 206 -10.50 -25.04 5.98
CA LEU A 206 -9.55 -25.73 5.11
C LEU A 206 -8.83 -24.73 4.21
N ALA A 207 -7.51 -24.88 4.09
CA ALA A 207 -6.75 -24.19 3.06
C ALA A 207 -7.09 -24.80 1.69
N ALA A 208 -7.33 -23.95 0.70
CA ALA A 208 -7.41 -24.35 -0.70
C ALA A 208 -6.02 -24.77 -1.19
N HIS A 209 -5.00 -23.96 -0.86
CA HIS A 209 -3.61 -24.21 -1.26
C HIS A 209 -2.62 -23.83 -0.16
N GLN A 210 -1.49 -24.53 -0.12
CA GLN A 210 -0.32 -24.13 0.64
C GLN A 210 0.69 -23.50 -0.30
N LEU A 211 1.19 -22.31 0.05
CA LEU A 211 2.21 -21.60 -0.72
C LEU A 211 3.61 -21.97 -0.21
N THR A 212 4.57 -21.96 -1.12
CA THR A 212 6.00 -22.14 -0.82
C THR A 212 6.62 -20.83 -0.35
N LEU A 213 6.02 -20.22 0.68
CA LEU A 213 6.49 -19.00 1.33
C LEU A 213 6.80 -19.28 2.80
N ASP A 214 8.03 -18.98 3.19
CA ASP A 214 8.45 -18.89 4.58
C ASP A 214 8.57 -17.41 5.02
N GLU A 215 9.00 -17.20 6.26
CA GLU A 215 9.15 -15.86 6.82
C GLU A 215 10.17 -14.99 6.04
N ALA A 216 11.24 -15.58 5.54
CA ALA A 216 12.27 -14.86 4.79
C ALA A 216 11.75 -14.44 3.40
N ALA A 217 11.07 -15.33 2.70
CA ALA A 217 10.43 -15.02 1.41
C ALA A 217 9.35 -13.94 1.57
N LEU A 218 8.54 -14.02 2.64
CA LEU A 218 7.58 -12.97 2.98
C LEU A 218 8.28 -11.62 3.21
N ALA A 219 9.38 -11.59 3.96
CA ALA A 219 10.13 -10.36 4.22
C ALA A 219 10.64 -9.67 2.95
N VAL A 220 11.05 -10.44 1.92
CA VAL A 220 11.45 -9.89 0.61
C VAL A 220 10.27 -9.24 -0.11
N VAL A 221 9.10 -9.89 -0.12
CA VAL A 221 7.88 -9.29 -0.70
C VAL A 221 7.48 -8.03 0.08
N ILE A 222 7.50 -8.08 1.41
CA ILE A 222 7.17 -6.93 2.25
C ILE A 222 8.13 -5.74 2.02
N ALA A 223 9.40 -6.00 1.73
CA ALA A 223 10.33 -4.93 1.31
C ALA A 223 9.89 -4.25 0.01
N ASP A 224 9.37 -5.00 -0.97
CA ASP A 224 8.79 -4.42 -2.19
C ASP A 224 7.61 -3.49 -1.85
N LEU A 225 6.70 -3.94 -0.98
CA LEU A 225 5.54 -3.15 -0.58
C LEU A 225 5.90 -1.92 0.23
N ARG A 226 6.96 -1.98 1.05
CA ARG A 226 7.49 -0.79 1.72
C ARG A 226 7.99 0.25 0.72
N LEU A 227 8.66 -0.17 -0.35
CA LEU A 227 9.07 0.76 -1.41
C LEU A 227 7.83 1.40 -2.09
N TYR A 228 6.82 0.61 -2.44
CA TYR A 228 5.64 1.14 -3.14
C TYR A 228 4.78 2.02 -2.24
N ALA A 229 4.62 1.67 -0.96
CA ALA A 229 3.98 2.55 0.02
C ALA A 229 4.76 3.87 0.20
N ALA A 230 6.10 3.82 0.12
CA ALA A 230 6.92 5.03 0.10
C ALA A 230 6.68 5.87 -1.17
N ALA A 231 6.58 5.24 -2.33
CA ALA A 231 6.27 5.92 -3.58
C ALA A 231 4.90 6.61 -3.55
N GLU A 232 3.86 5.93 -3.06
CA GLU A 232 2.53 6.54 -2.90
C GLU A 232 2.58 7.75 -1.95
N MET A 233 3.35 7.69 -0.86
CA MET A 233 3.56 8.84 0.02
C MET A 233 4.32 10.00 -0.64
N VAL A 234 5.27 9.73 -1.55
CA VAL A 234 5.91 10.81 -2.35
C VAL A 234 4.86 11.51 -3.20
N GLY A 235 4.01 10.74 -3.89
CA GLY A 235 2.90 11.29 -4.67
C GLY A 235 1.93 12.12 -3.82
N LEU A 236 1.49 11.59 -2.67
CA LEU A 236 0.63 12.31 -1.73
C LEU A 236 1.30 13.58 -1.22
N GLY A 237 2.59 13.54 -0.92
CA GLY A 237 3.38 14.71 -0.52
C GLY A 237 3.39 15.80 -1.60
N GLN A 238 3.60 15.41 -2.87
CA GLN A 238 3.52 16.33 -4.01
C GLN A 238 2.13 16.96 -4.11
N ARG A 239 1.07 16.15 -4.01
CA ARG A 239 -0.30 16.64 -4.05
C ARG A 239 -0.60 17.64 -2.93
N LEU A 240 -0.19 17.32 -1.71
CA LEU A 240 -0.35 18.19 -0.55
C LEU A 240 0.36 19.53 -0.76
N LEU A 241 1.57 19.54 -1.30
CA LEU A 241 2.29 20.77 -1.64
C LEU A 241 1.56 21.57 -2.72
N ASP A 242 1.15 20.94 -3.81
CA ASP A 242 0.50 21.60 -4.94
C ASP A 242 -0.83 22.27 -4.53
N ASP A 243 -1.68 21.52 -3.82
CA ASP A 243 -2.95 22.03 -3.31
C ASP A 243 -2.72 23.17 -2.30
N THR A 244 -1.71 23.04 -1.42
CA THR A 244 -1.36 24.11 -0.47
C THR A 244 -0.84 25.35 -1.18
N LEU A 245 -0.02 25.20 -2.23
CA LEU A 245 0.50 26.31 -3.00
C LEU A 245 -0.62 27.06 -3.73
N ALA A 246 -1.62 26.35 -4.26
CA ALA A 246 -2.82 26.95 -4.83
C ALA A 246 -3.60 27.74 -3.75
N TYR A 247 -3.87 27.11 -2.61
CA TYR A 247 -4.63 27.74 -1.53
C TYR A 247 -3.98 29.01 -0.98
N VAL A 248 -2.67 29.00 -0.70
CA VAL A 248 -1.99 30.18 -0.12
C VAL A 248 -1.88 31.35 -1.10
N LYS A 249 -1.97 31.10 -2.41
CA LYS A 249 -2.01 32.15 -3.45
C LYS A 249 -3.37 32.83 -3.52
N GLU A 250 -4.44 32.12 -3.22
CA GLU A 250 -5.81 32.62 -3.32
C GLU A 250 -6.37 33.15 -2.00
N ARG A 251 -5.98 32.55 -0.86
CA ARG A 251 -6.51 32.92 0.44
C ARG A 251 -5.98 34.25 0.92
N GLU A 252 -6.86 35.22 1.15
CA GLU A 252 -6.49 36.54 1.70
C GLU A 252 -6.74 36.66 3.20
N GLN A 253 -5.78 37.23 3.93
CA GLN A 253 -5.90 37.70 5.31
C GLN A 253 -5.06 38.97 5.48
N PHE A 254 -5.46 39.85 6.40
CA PHE A 254 -4.76 41.13 6.61
C PHE A 254 -4.61 41.97 5.33
N GLY A 255 -5.57 41.84 4.39
CA GLY A 255 -5.61 42.59 3.13
C GLY A 255 -4.64 42.11 2.04
N VAL A 256 -3.99 40.95 2.20
CA VAL A 256 -3.09 40.36 1.19
C VAL A 256 -3.27 38.84 1.12
N ALA A 257 -2.86 38.22 0.01
CA ALA A 257 -2.75 36.75 -0.08
C ALA A 257 -1.77 36.22 0.97
N ILE A 258 -2.14 35.17 1.71
CA ILE A 258 -1.31 34.65 2.80
C ILE A 258 0.06 34.15 2.32
N GLY A 259 0.17 33.72 1.06
CA GLY A 259 1.42 33.34 0.42
C GLY A 259 2.46 34.47 0.30
N SER A 260 2.10 35.74 0.56
CA SER A 260 3.06 36.86 0.60
C SER A 260 3.88 36.91 1.91
N PHE A 261 3.45 36.22 2.97
CA PHE A 261 4.17 36.20 4.24
C PHE A 261 5.41 35.29 4.14
N GLN A 262 6.61 35.85 4.40
CA GLN A 262 7.88 35.11 4.34
C GLN A 262 7.88 33.84 5.21
N ALA A 263 7.20 33.87 6.36
CA ALA A 263 7.08 32.69 7.22
C ALA A 263 6.40 31.51 6.52
N LEU A 264 5.40 31.74 5.67
CA LEU A 264 4.78 30.66 4.88
C LEU A 264 5.64 30.27 3.68
N GLN A 265 6.31 31.24 3.04
CA GLN A 265 7.22 30.95 1.92
C GLN A 265 8.35 30.02 2.33
N HIS A 266 9.01 30.26 3.47
CA HIS A 266 10.08 29.39 3.96
C HIS A 266 9.57 27.97 4.24
N ARG A 267 8.39 27.83 4.85
CA ARG A 267 7.77 26.51 5.11
C ARG A 267 7.45 25.76 3.82
N LEU A 268 6.99 26.45 2.77
CA LEU A 268 6.75 25.85 1.45
C LEU A 268 8.05 25.42 0.77
N VAL A 269 9.13 26.20 0.89
CA VAL A 269 10.47 25.82 0.39
C VAL A 269 10.98 24.57 1.11
N ASP A 270 10.78 24.47 2.42
CA ASP A 270 11.15 23.27 3.18
C ASP A 270 10.34 22.03 2.73
N CYS A 271 9.02 22.19 2.50
CA CYS A 271 8.18 21.12 1.95
C CYS A 271 8.66 20.67 0.57
N TYR A 272 8.97 21.61 -0.32
CA TYR A 272 9.54 21.33 -1.64
C TYR A 272 10.85 20.54 -1.52
N ALA A 273 11.79 20.99 -0.69
CA ALA A 273 13.05 20.32 -0.49
C ALA A 273 12.89 18.88 0.05
N ARG A 274 11.92 18.64 0.94
CA ARG A 274 11.59 17.31 1.47
C ARG A 274 11.07 16.36 0.39
N ILE A 275 10.22 16.85 -0.52
CA ILE A 275 9.68 16.05 -1.62
C ILE A 275 10.79 15.64 -2.58
N GLU A 276 11.65 16.58 -3.00
CA GLU A 276 12.76 16.29 -3.91
C GLU A 276 13.76 15.28 -3.32
N GLN A 277 14.07 15.41 -2.02
CA GLN A 277 14.89 14.44 -1.32
C GLN A 277 14.21 13.07 -1.21
N SER A 278 12.92 13.04 -0.93
CA SER A 278 12.13 11.80 -0.81
C SER A 278 12.07 11.06 -2.14
N ARG A 279 11.84 11.77 -3.24
CA ARG A 279 11.87 11.21 -4.60
C ARG A 279 13.25 10.67 -4.95
N SER A 280 14.31 11.41 -4.63
CA SER A 280 15.69 10.95 -4.83
C SER A 280 15.99 9.66 -4.05
N MET A 281 15.55 9.57 -2.79
CA MET A 281 15.71 8.38 -1.96
C MET A 281 14.91 7.20 -2.50
N LEU A 282 13.69 7.43 -2.98
CA LEU A 282 12.83 6.42 -3.59
C LEU A 282 13.52 5.75 -4.78
N TYR A 283 13.95 6.54 -5.77
CA TYR A 283 14.59 5.98 -6.97
C TYR A 283 15.94 5.36 -6.66
N ARG A 284 16.70 5.89 -5.69
CA ARG A 284 17.93 5.24 -5.22
C ARG A 284 17.67 3.83 -4.67
N ALA A 285 16.58 3.65 -3.91
CA ALA A 285 16.19 2.35 -3.40
C ALA A 285 15.64 1.46 -4.52
N ALA A 286 14.74 1.97 -5.37
CA ALA A 286 14.14 1.21 -6.48
C ALA A 286 15.16 0.66 -7.47
N LEU A 287 16.26 1.39 -7.72
CA LEU A 287 17.36 1.00 -8.60
C LEU A 287 18.46 0.19 -7.89
N SER A 288 18.29 -0.14 -6.60
CA SER A 288 19.28 -0.92 -5.87
C SER A 288 19.32 -2.37 -6.35
N ASP A 289 20.48 -3.00 -6.22
CA ASP A 289 20.69 -4.40 -6.54
C ASP A 289 19.85 -5.30 -5.61
N ARG A 290 19.02 -6.15 -6.22
CA ARG A 290 18.07 -7.04 -5.54
C ARG A 290 18.54 -8.50 -5.47
N SER A 291 19.72 -8.81 -6.01
CA SER A 291 20.30 -10.15 -5.91
C SER A 291 20.64 -10.54 -4.47
N ASP A 292 20.89 -9.54 -3.62
CA ASP A 292 21.06 -9.69 -2.17
C ASP A 292 19.79 -9.24 -1.44
N ALA A 293 19.06 -10.20 -0.87
CA ALA A 293 17.82 -9.97 -0.14
C ALA A 293 18.01 -9.03 1.07
N ALA A 294 19.10 -9.15 1.82
CA ALA A 294 19.33 -8.32 3.00
C ALA A 294 19.67 -6.88 2.61
N LYS A 295 20.43 -6.70 1.53
CA LYS A 295 20.71 -5.38 0.97
C LYS A 295 19.45 -4.71 0.44
N TRP A 296 18.60 -5.47 -0.26
CA TRP A 296 17.30 -4.98 -0.73
C TRP A 296 16.37 -4.55 0.41
N GLN A 297 16.17 -5.43 1.39
CA GLN A 297 15.33 -5.15 2.56
C GLN A 297 15.80 -3.88 3.30
N ARG A 298 17.12 -3.70 3.44
CA ARG A 298 17.70 -2.48 4.02
C ARG A 298 17.41 -1.24 3.18
N ALA A 299 17.61 -1.30 1.87
CA ALA A 299 17.36 -0.16 0.99
C ALA A 299 15.89 0.29 1.06
N ALA A 300 14.96 -0.68 1.01
CA ALA A 300 13.53 -0.41 1.13
C ALA A 300 13.14 0.13 2.52
N ALA A 301 13.68 -0.44 3.61
CA ALA A 301 13.42 0.02 4.97
C ALA A 301 13.92 1.45 5.19
N GLY A 302 15.14 1.77 4.74
CA GLY A 302 15.71 3.12 4.83
C GLY A 302 14.92 4.15 4.02
N ALA A 303 14.49 3.80 2.81
CA ALA A 303 13.61 4.66 2.02
C ALA A 303 12.26 4.87 2.71
N LYS A 304 11.64 3.80 3.22
CA LYS A 304 10.36 3.88 3.93
C LYS A 304 10.44 4.78 5.16
N ALA A 305 11.46 4.65 6.01
CA ALA A 305 11.65 5.53 7.17
C ALA A 305 11.74 7.00 6.74
N PHE A 306 12.71 7.30 5.88
CA PHE A 306 13.00 8.67 5.45
C PHE A 306 11.80 9.35 4.79
N ILE A 307 11.10 8.63 3.91
CA ILE A 307 9.95 9.16 3.17
C ILE A 307 8.72 9.28 4.08
N SER A 308 8.50 8.35 5.03
CA SER A 308 7.39 8.44 5.99
C SER A 308 7.48 9.71 6.82
N ASP A 309 8.67 10.01 7.36
CA ASP A 309 8.90 11.21 8.18
C ASP A 309 8.69 12.50 7.38
N ASN A 310 9.20 12.55 6.15
CA ASN A 310 9.02 13.70 5.27
C ASN A 310 7.57 13.89 4.85
N ALA A 311 6.87 12.82 4.47
CA ALA A 311 5.46 12.88 4.07
C ALA A 311 4.56 13.31 5.24
N ASP A 312 4.79 12.81 6.46
CA ASP A 312 4.06 13.23 7.65
C ASP A 312 4.31 14.73 7.95
N ALA A 313 5.56 15.19 7.83
CA ALA A 313 5.89 16.61 8.01
C ALA A 313 5.16 17.49 6.98
N ILE A 314 5.19 17.13 5.68
CA ILE A 314 4.50 17.87 4.62
C ILE A 314 2.98 17.88 4.87
N ALA A 315 2.39 16.76 5.29
CA ALA A 315 0.96 16.68 5.58
C ALA A 315 0.55 17.60 6.74
N ARG A 316 1.35 17.67 7.81
CA ARG A 316 1.11 18.60 8.93
C ARG A 316 1.23 20.05 8.51
N GLU A 317 2.23 20.37 7.69
CA GLU A 317 2.43 21.70 7.14
C GLU A 317 1.25 22.14 6.27
N ALA A 318 0.77 21.25 5.40
CA ALA A 318 -0.41 21.47 4.58
C ALA A 318 -1.65 21.76 5.44
N VAL A 319 -1.94 20.93 6.46
CA VAL A 319 -3.06 21.17 7.38
C VAL A 319 -2.91 22.51 8.11
N GLN A 320 -1.73 22.81 8.62
CA GLN A 320 -1.47 24.04 9.36
C GLN A 320 -1.67 25.29 8.48
N MET A 321 -1.27 25.25 7.22
CA MET A 321 -1.44 26.38 6.28
C MET A 321 -2.88 26.57 5.83
N HIS A 322 -3.68 25.51 5.80
CA HIS A 322 -5.13 25.59 5.55
C HIS A 322 -5.94 25.98 6.79
N GLY A 323 -5.34 25.98 7.98
CA GLY A 323 -6.00 26.32 9.24
C GLY A 323 -7.16 25.37 9.55
N GLY A 324 -8.28 25.92 10.04
CA GLY A 324 -9.45 25.13 10.41
C GLY A 324 -10.02 24.28 9.27
N MET A 325 -9.91 24.69 8.00
CA MET A 325 -10.38 23.89 6.86
C MET A 325 -9.55 22.62 6.64
N GLY A 326 -8.25 22.67 6.97
CA GLY A 326 -7.33 21.54 6.78
C GLY A 326 -7.65 20.32 7.64
N ILE A 327 -8.40 20.49 8.74
CA ILE A 327 -8.83 19.39 9.62
C ILE A 327 -10.23 18.85 9.30
N THR A 328 -10.97 19.52 8.41
CA THR A 328 -12.31 19.10 8.00
C THR A 328 -12.27 18.13 6.81
N ASP A 329 -13.36 17.40 6.59
CA ASP A 329 -13.60 16.63 5.37
C ASP A 329 -14.23 17.49 4.25
N GLU A 330 -14.02 18.81 4.26
CA GLU A 330 -14.44 19.73 3.18
C GLU A 330 -13.37 19.87 2.10
N LEU A 331 -12.10 19.64 2.44
CA LEU A 331 -10.96 19.68 1.52
C LEU A 331 -10.29 18.32 1.39
N ALA A 332 -9.69 18.06 0.23
CA ALA A 332 -8.95 16.82 -0.04
C ALA A 332 -7.66 16.67 0.81
N ILE A 333 -7.14 17.77 1.38
CA ILE A 333 -5.94 17.80 2.24
C ILE A 333 -6.05 16.81 3.40
N GLY A 334 -7.17 16.84 4.13
CA GLY A 334 -7.40 15.94 5.27
C GLY A 334 -7.44 14.47 4.85
N HIS A 335 -7.97 14.17 3.66
CA HIS A 335 -7.98 12.81 3.12
C HIS A 335 -6.57 12.31 2.79
N ALA A 336 -5.76 13.13 2.12
CA ALA A 336 -4.38 12.79 1.79
C ALA A 336 -3.52 12.58 3.05
N MET A 337 -3.65 13.46 4.06
CA MET A 337 -2.98 13.28 5.36
C MET A 337 -3.34 11.95 6.01
N LYS A 338 -4.63 11.62 6.06
CA LYS A 338 -5.08 10.35 6.69
C LYS A 338 -4.52 9.13 5.95
N ARG A 339 -4.42 9.19 4.61
CA ARG A 339 -3.77 8.12 3.81
C ARG A 339 -2.28 8.01 4.11
N VAL A 340 -1.55 9.13 4.20
CA VAL A 340 -0.15 9.15 4.66
C VAL A 340 -0.03 8.47 6.04
N MET A 341 -0.94 8.74 6.97
CA MET A 341 -0.89 8.11 8.31
C MET A 341 -1.03 6.58 8.26
N VAL A 342 -1.87 6.04 7.36
CA VAL A 342 -2.04 4.59 7.18
C VAL A 342 -0.78 4.01 6.52
N LEU A 343 -0.34 4.57 5.40
CA LEU A 343 0.85 4.11 4.68
C LEU A 343 2.12 4.18 5.54
N ALA A 344 2.28 5.22 6.35
CA ALA A 344 3.40 5.39 7.27
C ALA A 344 3.53 4.25 8.30
N ARG A 345 2.45 3.49 8.54
CA ARG A 345 2.40 2.37 9.50
C ARG A 345 2.25 1.00 8.81
N LEU A 346 1.97 0.98 7.51
CA LEU A 346 1.80 -0.23 6.73
C LEU A 346 3.15 -0.96 6.64
N PHE A 347 3.18 -2.21 7.13
CA PHE A 347 4.37 -3.06 7.20
C PHE A 347 5.55 -2.50 8.02
N GLY A 348 5.28 -1.63 8.98
CA GLY A 348 6.29 -1.04 9.86
C GLY A 348 6.14 0.48 9.94
N ASP A 349 6.27 1.03 11.15
CA ASP A 349 6.42 2.47 11.34
C ASP A 349 7.89 2.90 11.19
N ALA A 350 8.12 4.22 11.16
CA ALA A 350 9.46 4.80 10.98
C ALA A 350 10.48 4.24 11.98
N ASP A 351 10.14 4.14 13.27
CA ASP A 351 11.02 3.60 14.30
C ASP A 351 11.37 2.12 14.04
N THR A 352 10.37 1.29 13.72
CA THR A 352 10.59 -0.14 13.46
C THR A 352 11.47 -0.34 12.23
N VAL A 353 11.14 0.31 11.12
CA VAL A 353 11.90 0.11 9.87
C VAL A 353 13.28 0.76 9.93
N MET A 354 13.47 1.81 10.74
CA MET A 354 14.79 2.37 11.02
C MET A 354 15.66 1.44 11.88
N ALA A 355 15.07 0.76 12.87
CA ALA A 355 15.76 -0.27 13.64
C ALA A 355 16.20 -1.44 12.75
N GLU A 356 15.33 -1.89 11.84
CA GLU A 356 15.68 -2.93 10.85
C GLU A 356 16.80 -2.46 9.89
N TYR A 357 16.73 -1.21 9.42
CA TYR A 357 17.81 -0.60 8.63
C TYR A 357 19.15 -0.63 9.37
N ALA A 358 19.15 -0.28 10.66
CA ALA A 358 20.34 -0.24 11.50
C ALA A 358 20.88 -1.64 11.85
N ILE A 359 20.03 -2.66 12.01
CA ILE A 359 20.47 -4.04 12.24
C ILE A 359 21.13 -4.62 11.01
N ALA A 360 20.64 -4.23 9.82
CA ALA A 360 21.27 -4.63 8.59
C ALA A 360 22.64 -3.92 8.45
N ALA A 361 22.76 -2.63 8.79
CA ALA A 361 23.94 -1.74 8.64
C ALA A 361 25.31 -2.42 8.78
#